data_AF-A0A964P3V4-F1
#
_entry.id   AF-A0A964P3V4-F1
#
_cell.length_a   1.000
_cell.length_b   1.000
_cell.length_c   1.000
_cell.angle_alpha   90.00
_cell.angle_beta   90.00
_cell.angle_gamma   90.00
#
_symmetry.space_group_name_H-M   'P 1'
#
loop_
_entity.id
_entity.type
_entity.pdbx_description
1 polymer ?
#
loop_
_entity_poly.entity_id
_entity_poly.type
_entity_poly.pdbx_seq_one_letter_code
_entity_poly.pdbx_strand_id
1 'polypeptide(L)'
;MTVKERLHQLIEDLPEGQVTEAAERALLQLRGLADDPVLRALMNAPLDDEPETDQERALVAEGLADLERGDILSDEELRRELGL
;
A
#
# COMPACT_ATOMS: atom_id res chain seq x y z
N MET A 1 -35.75 4.52 10.35
CA MET A 1 -34.59 4.14 9.54
C MET A 1 -33.45 5.11 9.83
N THR A 2 -32.34 4.60 10.34
CA THR A 2 -31.11 5.38 10.56
C THR A 2 -30.36 5.60 9.24
N VAL A 3 -29.42 6.55 9.20
CA VAL A 3 -28.54 6.76 8.04
C VAL A 3 -27.75 5.49 7.72
N LYS A 4 -27.32 4.75 8.74
CA LYS A 4 -26.57 3.49 8.59
C LYS A 4 -27.44 2.39 7.97
N GLU A 5 -28.69 2.25 8.41
CA GLU A 5 -29.65 1.31 7.83
C GLU A 5 -29.94 1.62 6.35
N ARG A 6 -30.07 2.91 6.01
CA ARG A 6 -30.27 3.34 4.63
C ARG A 6 -29.07 3.03 3.74
N LEU A 7 -27.84 3.17 4.25
CA LEU A 7 -26.63 2.85 3.52
C LEU A 7 -26.50 1.35 3.27
N HIS A 8 -26.83 0.53 4.27
CA HIS A 8 -26.85 -0.93 4.14
C HIS A 8 -27.84 -1.37 3.07
N GLN A 9 -29.05 -0.82 3.06
CA GLN A 9 -30.06 -1.14 2.05
C GLN A 9 -29.59 -0.76 0.63
N LEU A 10 -28.96 0.40 0.46
CA LEU A 10 -28.41 0.82 -0.83
C LEU A 10 -27.33 -0.14 -1.36
N ILE A 11 -26.55 -0.76 -0.47
CA ILE A 11 -25.53 -1.75 -0.86
C ILE A 11 -26.19 -3.07 -1.25
N GLU A 12 -27.18 -3.54 -0.46
CA GLU A 12 -27.93 -4.77 -0.76
C GLU A 12 -28.74 -4.68 -2.06
N ASP A 13 -29.22 -3.48 -2.40
CA ASP A 13 -29.99 -3.23 -3.61
C ASP A 13 -29.10 -3.16 -4.89
N LEU A 14 -27.76 -3.16 -4.74
CA LEU A 14 -26.85 -3.23 -5.89
C LEU A 14 -26.88 -4.63 -6.50
N PRO A 15 -27.03 -4.77 -7.83
CA PRO A 15 -26.97 -6.08 -8.48
C PRO A 15 -25.64 -6.81 -8.20
N GLU A 16 -25.69 -8.14 -8.05
CA GLU A 16 -24.49 -8.99 -7.94
C GLU A 16 -23.59 -8.77 -9.17
N GLY A 17 -22.50 -8.02 -8.99
CA GLY A 17 -21.58 -7.59 -10.06
C GLY A 17 -21.48 -6.07 -10.26
N GLN A 18 -22.33 -5.27 -9.62
CA GLN A 18 -22.21 -3.80 -9.59
C GLN A 18 -21.56 -3.27 -8.30
N VAL A 19 -21.38 -4.12 -7.29
CA VAL A 19 -20.43 -3.84 -6.21
C VAL A 19 -19.03 -3.93 -6.82
N THR A 20 -18.53 -2.78 -7.24
CA THR A 20 -17.20 -2.63 -7.83
C THR A 20 -16.16 -2.40 -6.74
N GLU A 21 -14.89 -2.68 -7.05
CA GLU A 21 -13.76 -2.26 -6.19
C GLU A 21 -13.79 -0.76 -5.88
N ALA A 22 -14.35 0.06 -6.78
CA ALA A 22 -14.53 1.49 -6.55
C ALA A 22 -15.55 1.79 -5.43
N ALA A 23 -16.63 1.02 -5.32
CA ALA A 23 -17.62 1.15 -4.25
C ALA A 23 -17.03 0.72 -2.90
N GLU A 24 -16.27 -0.38 -2.88
CA GLU A 24 -15.54 -0.84 -1.69
C GLU A 24 -14.51 0.21 -1.23
N ARG A 25 -13.70 0.75 -2.15
CA ARG A 25 -12.75 1.84 -1.87
C ARG A 25 -13.43 3.08 -1.29
N ALA A 26 -14.60 3.46 -1.80
CA ALA A 26 -15.34 4.62 -1.29
C ALA A 26 -15.79 4.41 0.17
N LEU A 27 -16.26 3.21 0.53
CA LEU A 27 -16.62 2.87 1.91
C LEU A 27 -15.40 2.84 2.84
N LEU A 28 -14.26 2.33 2.36
CA LEU A 28 -12.99 2.37 3.09
C LEU A 28 -12.54 3.81 3.39
N GLN A 29 -12.68 4.73 2.43
CA GLN A 29 -12.39 6.15 2.64
C GLN A 29 -13.30 6.76 3.72
N LEU A 30 -14.60 6.45 3.70
CA LEU A 30 -15.56 6.93 4.71
C LEU A 30 -15.28 6.38 6.13
N ARG A 31 -14.53 5.28 6.28
CA ARG A 31 -14.13 4.70 7.57
C ARG A 31 -13.06 5.52 8.32
N GLY A 32 -12.61 6.66 7.77
CA GLY A 32 -11.58 7.49 8.39
C GLY A 32 -10.14 7.13 7.97
N LEU A 33 -9.97 6.16 7.06
CA LEU A 33 -8.70 6.02 6.31
C LEU A 33 -8.42 7.27 5.44
N ALA A 34 -9.42 8.13 5.26
CA ALA A 34 -9.35 9.41 4.58
C ALA A 34 -8.57 10.50 5.32
N ASP A 35 -8.43 10.44 6.65
CA ASP A 35 -7.72 11.48 7.41
C ASP A 35 -6.21 11.27 7.41
N ASP A 36 -5.74 10.06 7.05
CA ASP A 36 -4.34 9.77 6.82
C ASP A 36 -4.02 9.94 5.32
N PRO A 37 -3.35 11.05 4.92
CA PRO A 37 -3.01 11.32 3.53
C PRO A 37 -2.04 10.29 2.95
N VAL A 38 -1.20 9.65 3.78
CA VAL A 38 -0.25 8.61 3.33
C VAL A 38 -1.02 7.34 2.99
N LEU A 39 -1.91 6.91 3.89
CA LEU A 39 -2.72 5.71 3.66
C LEU A 39 -3.63 5.86 2.45
N ARG A 40 -4.21 7.05 2.25
CA ARG A 40 -4.98 7.35 1.04
C ARG A 40 -4.12 7.26 -0.23
N ALA A 41 -2.90 7.78 -0.20
CA ALA A 41 -1.99 7.69 -1.35
C ALA A 41 -1.67 6.23 -1.68
N LEU A 42 -1.35 5.41 -0.67
CA LEU A 42 -1.05 3.99 -0.84
C LEU A 42 -2.24 3.20 -1.39
N MET A 43 -3.46 3.43 -0.87
CA MET A 43 -4.67 2.71 -1.31
C MET A 43 -5.08 2.99 -2.76
N ASN A 44 -4.66 4.14 -3.30
CA ASN A 44 -4.95 4.56 -4.67
C ASN A 44 -3.71 4.47 -5.59
N ALA A 45 -2.57 4.01 -5.08
CA ALA A 45 -1.38 3.82 -5.90
C ALA A 45 -1.68 2.76 -6.98
N PRO A 46 -1.26 2.98 -8.23
CA PRO A 46 -1.29 1.92 -9.24
C PRO A 46 -0.37 0.77 -8.81
N LEU A 47 -0.63 -0.43 -9.35
CA LEU A 47 0.36 -1.50 -9.25
C LEU A 47 1.63 -1.07 -9.99
N ASP A 48 2.78 -1.37 -9.42
CA ASP A 48 4.06 -1.18 -10.09
C ASP A 48 4.29 -2.36 -11.05
N ASP A 49 4.05 -2.12 -12.33
CA ASP A 49 4.21 -3.07 -13.43
C ASP A 49 5.32 -2.67 -14.40
N GLU A 50 6.16 -1.71 -14.01
CA GLU A 50 7.29 -1.26 -14.81
C GLU A 50 8.34 -2.39 -14.92
N PRO A 51 8.90 -2.65 -16.11
CA PRO A 51 9.92 -3.66 -16.27
C PRO A 51 11.21 -3.20 -15.58
N GLU A 52 11.76 -4.06 -14.73
CA GLU A 52 13.05 -3.82 -14.09
C GLU A 52 14.15 -3.56 -15.14
N THR A 53 14.89 -2.47 -14.95
CA THR A 53 16.03 -2.13 -15.78
C THR A 53 17.24 -3.02 -15.47
N ASP A 54 18.18 -3.15 -16.40
CA ASP A 54 19.40 -3.93 -16.17
C ASP A 54 20.26 -3.36 -15.04
N GLN A 55 20.22 -2.05 -14.83
CA GLN A 55 20.91 -1.39 -13.73
C GLN A 55 20.30 -1.77 -12.38
N GLU A 56 18.98 -1.71 -12.25
CA GLU A 56 18.28 -2.11 -11.02
C GLU A 56 18.53 -3.59 -10.71
N ARG A 57 18.43 -4.45 -11.72
CA ARG A 57 18.72 -5.89 -11.59
C ARG A 57 20.12 -6.15 -11.06
N ALA A 58 21.11 -5.40 -11.53
CA ALA A 58 22.50 -5.49 -11.06
C ALA A 58 22.65 -5.04 -9.60
N LEU A 59 22.01 -3.93 -9.21
CA LEU A 59 22.03 -3.42 -7.84
C LEU A 59 21.32 -4.36 -6.85
N VAL A 60 20.21 -4.98 -7.27
CA VAL A 60 19.52 -6.00 -6.47
C VAL A 60 20.43 -7.21 -6.27
N ALA A 61 21.10 -7.68 -7.33
CA ALA A 61 22.03 -8.79 -7.24
C ALA A 61 23.22 -8.49 -6.31
N GLU A 62 23.75 -7.26 -6.36
CA GLU A 62 24.79 -6.78 -5.45
C GLU A 62 24.33 -6.83 -3.98
N GLY A 63 23.19 -6.21 -3.66
CA GLY A 63 22.68 -6.19 -2.28
C GLY A 63 22.35 -7.58 -1.72
N LEU A 64 21.86 -8.51 -2.57
CA LEU A 64 21.66 -9.90 -2.17
C LEU A 64 22.98 -10.62 -1.86
N ALA A 65 24.03 -10.35 -2.65
CA ALA A 65 25.35 -10.91 -2.41
C ALA A 65 26.00 -10.33 -1.14
N ASP A 66 25.78 -9.05 -0.85
CA ASP A 66 26.23 -8.41 0.40
C ASP A 66 25.58 -9.06 1.62
N LEU A 67 24.26 -9.30 1.53
CA LEU A 67 23.51 -10.02 2.57
C LEU A 67 24.08 -11.42 2.82
N GLU A 68 24.40 -12.17 1.76
CA GLU A 68 24.98 -13.52 1.88
C GLU A 68 26.37 -13.50 2.53
N ARG A 69 27.18 -12.48 2.24
CA ARG A 69 28.51 -12.30 2.83
C ARG A 69 28.46 -11.74 4.26
N GLY A 70 27.32 -11.24 4.69
CA GLY A 70 27.17 -10.54 5.97
C GLY A 70 27.72 -9.12 5.95
N ASP A 71 27.92 -8.55 4.76
CA ASP A 71 28.31 -7.15 4.55
C ASP A 71 27.08 -6.24 4.77
N ILE A 72 26.50 -6.29 5.98
CA ILE A 72 25.25 -5.59 6.35
C ILE A 72 25.45 -4.70 7.58
N LEU A 73 24.63 -3.66 7.69
CA LEU A 73 24.49 -2.88 8.92
C LEU A 73 23.19 -3.26 9.64
N SER A 74 23.26 -3.33 10.97
CA SER A 74 22.05 -3.36 11.79
C SER A 74 21.34 -2.01 11.80
N ASP A 75 20.03 -2.00 12.11
CA ASP A 75 19.25 -0.75 12.24
C ASP A 75 19.85 0.20 13.29
N GLU A 76 20.42 -0.34 14.38
CA GLU A 76 21.10 0.46 15.41
C GLU A 76 22.36 1.15 14.86
N GLU A 77 23.19 0.43 14.11
CA GLU A 77 24.40 0.99 13.52
C GLU A 77 24.07 2.04 12.46
N LEU A 78 23.08 1.77 11.61
CA LEU A 78 22.60 2.70 10.59
C LEU A 78 22.07 4.00 11.21
N ARG A 79 21.25 3.92 12.27
CA ARG A 79 20.74 5.10 12.99
C ARG A 79 21.87 5.93 13.58
N ARG A 80 22.87 5.28 14.18
CA ARG A 80 24.05 5.94 14.74
C ARG A 80 24.84 6.70 13.66
N GLU A 81 25.01 6.12 12.47
CA GLU A 81 25.68 6.79 11.35
C GLU A 81 24.87 7.98 10.79
N LEU A 82 23.53 7.85 10.76
CA LEU A 82 22.63 8.90 10.31
C LEU A 82 22.32 9.97 11.36
N GLY A 83 22.74 9.77 12.62
CA GLY A 83 22.47 10.68 13.74
C GLY A 83 20.99 10.70 14.17
N LEU A 84 20.28 9.58 14.02
CA LEU A 84 18.87 9.39 14.35
C LEU A 84 18.64 8.70 15.70
#